data_AF-A0A7K3ZST9-F1
#
_entry.id   AF-A0A7K3ZST9-F1
#
_cell.length_a   1.000
_cell.length_b   1.000
_cell.length_c   1.000
_cell.angle_alpha   90.00
_cell.angle_beta   90.00
_cell.angle_gamma   90.00
#
_symmetry.space_group_name_H-M   'P 1'
#
loop_
_entity.id
_entity.type
_entity.pdbx_description
1 polymer ?
#
loop_
_entity_poly.entity_id
_entity_poly.type
_entity_poly.pdbx_seq_one_letter_code
_entity_poly.pdbx_strand_id
1 'polypeptide(L)'
;MDEVLDLLDKTTKRIQKTAEETKETSRKQNEVYEQLSQSTETSQEQKIKAFITKTMELNRLERINSQLSLMYMLQIFAFKVKVLEVSVDTIKEQLVKSDVLQNGMELEDIKKNIDTLKILIEAQYESMKEINDTQNRNLGYIH
;
A
#
# COMPACT_ATOMS: atom_id res chain seq x y z
N MET A 1 12.89 6.13 10.64
CA MET A 1 12.74 4.79 10.03
C MET A 1 11.80 3.87 10.82
N ASP A 2 11.93 3.79 12.15
CA ASP A 2 10.98 3.00 12.97
C ASP A 2 9.55 3.59 12.91
N GLU A 3 9.44 4.91 12.89
CA GLU A 3 8.17 5.62 12.65
C GLU A 3 7.57 5.33 11.27
N VAL A 4 8.40 5.31 10.22
CA VAL A 4 7.97 4.97 8.84
C VAL A 4 7.45 3.53 8.79
N LEU A 5 8.11 2.59 9.47
CA LEU A 5 7.66 1.20 9.55
C LEU A 5 6.31 1.07 10.30
N ASP A 6 6.14 1.77 11.41
CA ASP A 6 4.88 1.80 12.17
C ASP A 6 3.73 2.42 11.36
N LEU A 7 3.99 3.51 10.63
CA LEU A 7 3.02 4.14 9.75
C LEU A 7 2.62 3.25 8.58
N LEU A 8 3.59 2.59 7.93
CA LEU A 8 3.32 1.61 6.87
C LEU A 8 2.49 0.45 7.41
N ASP A 9 2.81 -0.10 8.58
CA ASP A 9 2.03 -1.16 9.22
C ASP A 9 0.57 -0.76 9.51
N LYS A 10 0.35 0.40 10.14
CA LYS A 10 -0.99 0.93 10.40
C LYS A 10 -1.78 1.14 9.11
N THR A 11 -1.13 1.64 8.06
CA THR A 11 -1.76 1.90 6.77
C THR A 11 -2.09 0.61 6.04
N THR A 12 -1.17 -0.36 5.98
CA THR A 12 -1.41 -1.70 5.42
C THR A 12 -2.60 -2.36 6.10
N LYS A 13 -2.66 -2.36 7.44
CA LYS A 13 -3.79 -2.93 8.19
C LYS A 13 -5.12 -2.27 7.86
N ARG A 14 -5.13 -0.94 7.70
CA ARG A 14 -6.34 -0.20 7.30
C ARG A 14 -6.80 -0.60 5.89
N ILE A 15 -5.89 -0.63 4.92
CA ILE A 15 -6.20 -1.00 3.53
C ILE A 15 -6.65 -2.47 3.47
N GLN A 16 -6.01 -3.36 4.22
CA GLN A 16 -6.41 -4.76 4.33
C GLN A 16 -7.86 -4.89 4.82
N LYS A 17 -8.23 -4.18 5.89
CA LYS A 17 -9.61 -4.18 6.39
C LYS A 17 -10.58 -3.71 5.31
N THR A 18 -10.28 -2.61 4.62
CA THR A 18 -11.13 -2.11 3.52
C THR A 18 -11.21 -3.10 2.35
N ALA A 19 -10.13 -3.84 2.06
CA ALA A 19 -10.11 -4.89 1.04
C ALA A 19 -11.05 -6.04 1.42
N GLU A 20 -11.03 -6.48 2.67
CA GLU A 20 -11.90 -7.54 3.19
C GLU A 20 -13.39 -7.12 3.15
N GLU A 21 -13.71 -5.89 3.56
CA GLU A 21 -15.06 -5.34 3.48
C GLU A 21 -15.57 -5.20 2.04
N THR A 22 -14.69 -4.76 1.13
CA THR A 22 -15.02 -4.62 -0.30
C THR A 22 -15.19 -6.00 -0.95
N LYS A 23 -14.39 -6.99 -0.55
CA LYS A 23 -14.52 -8.38 -1.02
C LYS A 23 -15.87 -8.98 -0.63
N GLU A 24 -16.30 -8.75 0.60
CA GLU A 24 -17.63 -9.19 1.07
C GLU A 24 -18.75 -8.48 0.31
N THR A 25 -18.62 -7.18 0.07
CA THR A 25 -19.58 -6.41 -0.73
C THR A 25 -19.66 -6.92 -2.17
N SER A 26 -18.53 -7.15 -2.81
CA SER A 26 -18.44 -7.70 -4.17
C SER A 26 -19.08 -9.09 -4.26
N ARG A 27 -18.86 -9.95 -3.25
CA ARG A 27 -19.51 -11.26 -3.15
C ARG A 27 -21.03 -11.14 -3.11
N LYS A 28 -21.57 -10.27 -2.24
CA LYS A 28 -23.03 -10.04 -2.16
C LYS A 28 -23.60 -9.53 -3.48
N GLN A 29 -22.93 -8.59 -4.14
CA GLN A 29 -23.38 -8.10 -5.46
C GLN A 29 -23.30 -9.17 -6.54
N ASN A 30 -22.33 -10.07 -6.47
CA ASN A 30 -22.27 -11.22 -7.37
C ASN A 30 -23.45 -12.17 -7.16
N GLU A 31 -23.80 -12.48 -5.90
CA GLU A 31 -24.95 -13.32 -5.56
C GLU A 31 -26.27 -12.70 -6.05
N VAL A 32 -26.45 -11.38 -5.86
CA VAL A 32 -27.62 -10.65 -6.39
C VAL A 32 -27.67 -10.74 -7.92
N TYR A 33 -26.55 -10.52 -8.60
CA TYR A 33 -26.50 -10.65 -10.06
C TYR A 33 -26.85 -12.07 -10.53
N GLU A 34 -26.32 -13.11 -9.88
CA GLU A 34 -26.61 -14.50 -10.25
C GLU A 34 -28.10 -14.83 -10.10
N GLN A 35 -28.73 -14.41 -8.99
CA GLN A 35 -30.17 -14.59 -8.76
C GLN A 35 -31.01 -13.88 -9.83
N LEU A 36 -30.69 -12.63 -10.15
CA LEU A 36 -31.40 -11.87 -11.18
C LEU A 36 -31.14 -12.41 -12.58
N SER A 37 -29.93 -12.94 -12.85
CA SER A 37 -29.59 -13.53 -14.15
C SER A 37 -30.45 -14.77 -14.44
N GLN A 38 -30.62 -15.63 -13.43
CA GLN A 38 -31.39 -16.87 -13.49
C GLN A 38 -32.90 -16.67 -13.43
N SER A 39 -33.39 -15.54 -12.94
CA SER A 39 -34.83 -15.25 -12.87
C SER A 39 -35.43 -14.98 -14.26
N THR A 40 -36.58 -15.60 -14.51
CA THR A 40 -37.41 -15.40 -15.70
C THR A 40 -38.33 -14.18 -15.58
N GLU A 41 -38.56 -13.69 -14.35
CA GLU A 41 -39.47 -12.57 -14.06
C GLU A 41 -38.78 -11.20 -14.05
N THR A 42 -37.44 -11.19 -14.02
CA THR A 42 -36.63 -9.96 -14.04
C THR A 42 -36.46 -9.37 -15.43
N SER A 43 -36.66 -8.05 -15.53
CA SER A 43 -36.44 -7.29 -16.76
C SER A 43 -34.97 -7.27 -17.17
N GLN A 44 -34.72 -7.07 -18.47
CA GLN A 44 -33.35 -6.90 -19.00
C GLN A 44 -32.64 -5.69 -18.36
N GLU A 45 -33.36 -4.61 -18.09
CA GLU A 45 -32.81 -3.42 -17.43
C GLU A 45 -32.29 -3.73 -16.02
N GLN A 46 -33.03 -4.51 -15.23
CA GLN A 46 -32.59 -4.95 -13.91
C GLN A 46 -31.35 -5.85 -13.98
N LYS A 47 -31.26 -6.74 -14.97
CA LYS A 47 -30.09 -7.60 -15.20
C LYS A 47 -28.86 -6.77 -15.57
N ILE A 48 -29.01 -5.79 -16.46
CA ILE A 48 -27.93 -4.87 -16.85
C ILE A 48 -27.47 -4.04 -15.66
N LYS A 49 -28.41 -3.48 -14.87
CA LYS A 49 -28.07 -2.70 -13.68
C LYS A 49 -27.26 -3.53 -12.67
N ALA A 50 -27.71 -4.75 -12.38
CA ALA A 50 -26.99 -5.65 -11.49
C ALA A 50 -25.60 -6.04 -12.01
N PHE A 51 -25.47 -6.28 -13.32
CA PHE A 51 -24.18 -6.54 -13.97
C PHE A 51 -23.20 -5.37 -13.83
N ILE A 52 -23.68 -4.13 -14.05
CA ILE A 52 -22.89 -2.92 -13.89
C ILE A 52 -22.43 -2.77 -12.43
N THR A 53 -23.33 -2.92 -11.46
CA THR A 53 -23.00 -2.84 -10.04
C THR A 53 -21.96 -3.89 -9.63
N LYS A 54 -22.15 -5.15 -10.02
CA LYS A 54 -21.16 -6.22 -9.81
C LYS A 54 -19.79 -5.83 -10.36
N THR A 55 -19.75 -5.35 -11.59
CA THR A 55 -18.50 -4.96 -12.28
C THR A 55 -17.81 -3.80 -11.56
N MET A 56 -18.57 -2.80 -11.11
CA MET A 56 -18.02 -1.67 -10.35
C MET A 56 -17.38 -2.11 -9.04
N GLU A 57 -18.03 -3.00 -8.28
CA GLU A 57 -17.45 -3.51 -7.02
C GLU A 57 -16.21 -4.38 -7.24
N LEU A 58 -16.18 -5.18 -8.32
CA LEU A 58 -14.97 -5.94 -8.70
C LEU A 58 -13.80 -5.00 -9.05
N ASN A 59 -14.04 -3.97 -9.85
CA ASN A 59 -13.01 -2.98 -10.19
C ASN A 59 -12.50 -2.24 -8.94
N ARG A 60 -13.40 -1.91 -8.01
CA ARG A 60 -13.03 -1.32 -6.72
C ARG A 60 -12.13 -2.25 -5.90
N LEU A 61 -12.48 -3.54 -5.82
CA LEU A 61 -11.68 -4.55 -5.13
C LEU A 61 -10.30 -4.72 -5.76
N GLU A 62 -10.21 -4.77 -7.09
CA GLU A 62 -8.93 -4.86 -7.81
C GLU A 62 -8.02 -3.67 -7.51
N ARG A 63 -8.57 -2.45 -7.50
CA ARG A 63 -7.83 -1.24 -7.16
C ARG A 63 -7.27 -1.30 -5.74
N ILE A 64 -8.09 -1.69 -4.76
CA ILE A 64 -7.68 -1.80 -3.36
C ILE A 64 -6.62 -2.91 -3.18
N ASN A 65 -6.78 -4.05 -3.85
CA ASN A 65 -5.78 -5.12 -3.82
C ASN A 65 -4.43 -4.69 -4.42
N SER A 66 -4.45 -3.86 -5.47
CA SER A 66 -3.24 -3.28 -6.06
C SER A 66 -2.55 -2.33 -5.06
N GLN A 67 -3.31 -1.49 -4.37
CA GLN A 67 -2.78 -0.63 -3.29
C GLN A 67 -2.20 -1.46 -2.15
N LEU A 68 -2.88 -2.52 -1.72
CA LEU A 68 -2.40 -3.42 -0.66
C LEU A 68 -1.09 -4.12 -1.06
N SER A 69 -0.97 -4.55 -2.32
CA SER A 69 0.25 -5.17 -2.84
C SER A 69 1.43 -4.19 -2.83
N LEU A 70 1.19 -2.93 -3.21
CA LEU A 70 2.19 -1.87 -3.14
C LEU A 70 2.61 -1.58 -1.69
N MET A 71 1.68 -1.59 -0.73
CA MET A 71 1.99 -1.43 0.69
C MET A 71 2.91 -2.53 1.21
N TYR A 72 2.63 -3.79 0.89
CA TYR A 72 3.52 -4.88 1.29
C TYR A 72 4.92 -4.73 0.69
N MET A 73 5.02 -4.30 -0.57
CA MET A 73 6.30 -4.04 -1.21
C MET A 73 7.08 -2.93 -0.50
N LEU A 74 6.42 -1.84 -0.13
CA LEU A 74 7.03 -0.74 0.63
C LEU A 74 7.47 -1.17 2.02
N GLN A 75 6.68 -1.98 2.74
CA GLN A 75 7.08 -2.51 4.04
C GLN A 75 8.35 -3.35 3.97
N ILE A 76 8.44 -4.25 2.99
CA ILE A 76 9.64 -5.07 2.75
C ILE A 76 10.84 -4.17 2.42
N PHE A 77 10.64 -3.16 1.57
CA PHE A 77 11.69 -2.25 1.18
C PHE A 77 12.20 -1.42 2.36
N ALA A 78 11.29 -0.82 3.14
CA ALA A 78 11.59 -0.08 4.36
C ALA A 78 12.36 -0.94 5.37
N PHE A 79 11.97 -2.21 5.54
CA PHE A 79 12.69 -3.14 6.41
C PHE A 79 14.12 -3.39 5.92
N LYS A 80 14.32 -3.61 4.61
CA LYS A 80 15.66 -3.78 4.03
C LYS A 80 16.54 -2.55 4.23
N VAL A 81 15.99 -1.35 4.07
CA VAL A 81 16.72 -0.10 4.34
C VAL A 81 17.14 -0.01 5.82
N LYS A 82 16.26 -0.37 6.76
CA LYS A 82 16.60 -0.43 8.19
C LYS A 82 17.71 -1.44 8.48
N VAL A 83 17.69 -2.61 7.86
CA VAL A 83 18.75 -3.63 8.01
C VAL A 83 20.09 -3.10 7.51
N LEU A 84 20.10 -2.40 6.36
CA LEU A 84 21.31 -1.77 5.84
C LEU A 84 21.84 -0.68 6.77
N GLU A 85 20.96 0.18 7.30
CA GLU A 85 21.31 1.21 8.28
C GLU A 85 22.06 0.61 9.49
N VAL A 86 21.47 -0.41 10.13
CA VAL A 86 22.08 -1.10 11.28
C VAL A 86 23.41 -1.77 10.92
N SER A 87 23.50 -2.38 9.73
CA SER A 87 24.72 -3.05 9.29
C SER A 87 25.87 -2.06 9.07
N VAL A 88 25.58 -0.91 8.45
CA VAL A 88 26.56 0.16 8.21
C VAL A 88 27.04 0.77 9.52
N ASP A 89 26.13 1.00 10.48
CA ASP A 89 26.50 1.48 11.80
C ASP A 89 27.40 0.48 12.54
N THR A 90 27.08 -0.82 12.45
CA THR A 90 27.91 -1.89 13.05
C THR A 90 29.32 -1.92 12.46
N ILE A 91 29.44 -1.83 11.12
CA ILE A 91 30.75 -1.79 10.44
C ILE A 91 31.53 -0.55 10.88
N LYS A 92 30.86 0.62 10.97
CA LYS A 92 31.48 1.85 11.46
C LYS A 92 32.07 1.65 12.85
N GLU A 93 31.30 1.10 13.78
CA GLU A 93 31.78 0.84 15.15
C GLU A 93 32.98 -0.10 15.19
N GLN A 94 32.99 -1.14 14.36
CA GLN A 94 34.12 -2.07 14.27
C GLN A 94 35.37 -1.41 13.71
N LEU A 95 35.23 -0.54 12.70
CA LEU A 95 36.35 0.23 12.15
C LEU A 95 36.90 1.26 13.14
N VAL A 96 36.05 1.84 14.01
CA VAL A 96 36.50 2.74 15.09
C VAL A 96 37.35 1.95 16.07
N LYS A 97 36.90 0.75 16.44
CA LYS A 97 37.62 -0.13 17.38
C LYS A 97 38.93 -0.67 16.81
N SER A 98 39.09 -0.76 15.49
CA SER A 98 40.31 -1.27 14.86
C SER A 98 41.34 -0.20 14.51
N ASP A 99 41.04 1.09 14.73
CA ASP A 99 41.89 2.24 14.37
C ASP A 99 42.20 2.33 12.84
N VAL A 100 41.41 1.64 12.01
CA VAL A 100 41.54 1.56 10.53
C VAL A 100 40.77 2.69 9.82
N LEU A 101 40.10 3.56 10.58
CA LEU A 101 39.09 4.53 10.10
C LEU A 101 39.66 5.75 9.34
N GLN A 102 40.80 5.62 8.68
CA GLN A 102 41.32 6.66 7.78
C GLN A 102 40.67 6.62 6.39
N ASN A 103 39.94 5.57 6.01
CA ASN A 103 39.32 5.40 4.67
C ASN A 103 37.79 5.62 4.65
N GLY A 104 37.27 6.57 5.44
CA GLY A 104 35.83 6.75 5.73
C GLY A 104 34.90 7.20 4.58
N MET A 105 35.41 7.50 3.38
CA MET A 105 34.60 8.06 2.27
C MET A 105 33.52 7.09 1.76
N GLU A 106 33.85 5.82 1.54
CA GLU A 106 32.88 4.84 1.02
C GLU A 106 31.72 4.61 2.00
N LEU A 107 31.98 4.67 3.31
CA LEU A 107 30.97 4.48 4.34
C LEU A 107 30.04 5.70 4.46
N GLU A 108 30.58 6.89 4.25
CA GLU A 108 29.80 8.14 4.16
C GLU A 108 28.88 8.14 2.93
N ASP A 109 29.39 7.68 1.77
CA ASP A 109 28.59 7.56 0.55
C ASP A 109 27.45 6.55 0.71
N ILE A 110 27.71 5.41 1.35
CA ILE A 110 26.67 4.41 1.66
C ILE A 110 25.61 5.00 2.60
N LYS A 111 26.01 5.77 3.63
CA LYS A 111 25.05 6.45 4.52
C LYS A 111 24.19 7.46 3.77
N LYS A 112 24.80 8.25 2.90
CA LYS A 112 24.08 9.23 2.06
C LYS A 112 23.07 8.55 1.12
N ASN A 113 23.43 7.39 0.57
CA ASN A 113 22.51 6.58 -0.23
C ASN A 113 21.35 6.05 0.62
N ILE A 114 21.61 5.56 1.84
CA ILE A 114 20.57 5.12 2.78
C ILE A 114 19.61 6.27 3.12
N ASP A 115 20.11 7.46 3.40
CA ASP A 115 19.26 8.62 3.68
C ASP A 115 18.43 9.05 2.47
N THR A 116 18.99 8.95 1.26
CA THR A 116 18.24 9.17 0.02
C THR A 116 17.10 8.16 -0.12
N LEU A 117 17.35 6.88 0.18
CA LEU A 117 16.32 5.84 0.17
C LEU A 117 15.22 6.11 1.21
N LYS A 118 15.56 6.58 2.41
CA LYS A 118 14.56 6.97 3.42
C LYS A 118 13.65 8.09 2.91
N ILE A 119 14.22 9.14 2.35
CA ILE A 119 13.46 10.28 1.79
C ILE A 119 12.52 9.81 0.68
N LEU A 120 12.98 8.93 -0.22
CA LEU A 120 12.14 8.39 -1.29
C LEU A 120 10.96 7.57 -0.75
N ILE A 121 11.17 6.78 0.31
CA ILE A 121 10.09 6.03 0.98
C ILE A 121 9.07 6.98 1.60
N GLU A 122 9.54 8.00 2.32
CA GLU A 122 8.67 9.01 2.97
C GLU A 122 7.86 9.80 1.94
N ALA A 123 8.50 10.26 0.85
CA ALA A 123 7.81 10.96 -0.23
C ALA A 123 6.75 10.08 -0.92
N GLN A 124 7.06 8.80 -1.14
CA GLN A 124 6.13 7.87 -1.76
C GLN A 124 4.95 7.53 -0.84
N TYR A 125 5.17 7.53 0.48
CA TYR A 125 4.10 7.45 1.46
C TYR A 125 3.18 8.69 1.43
N GLU A 126 3.73 9.90 1.51
CA GLU A 126 2.92 11.13 1.50
C GLU A 126 2.12 11.26 0.20
N SER A 127 2.71 10.90 -0.94
CA SER A 127 1.98 10.85 -2.21
C SER A 127 0.77 9.90 -2.18
N MET A 128 0.90 8.73 -1.54
CA MET A 128 -0.23 7.80 -1.41
C MET A 128 -1.31 8.28 -0.45
N LYS A 129 -0.92 8.99 0.61
CA LYS A 129 -1.85 9.64 1.53
C LYS A 129 -2.65 10.74 0.81
N GLU A 130 -1.99 11.59 0.03
CA GLU A 130 -2.67 12.61 -0.79
C GLU A 130 -3.65 11.99 -1.79
N ILE A 131 -3.29 10.90 -2.46
CA ILE A 131 -4.20 10.19 -3.39
C ILE A 131 -5.45 9.69 -2.64
N ASN A 132 -5.28 9.14 -1.44
CA ASN A 132 -6.39 8.63 -0.63
C ASN A 132 -7.32 9.77 -0.14
N ASP A 133 -6.74 10.88 0.34
CA ASP A 133 -7.50 12.05 0.80
C ASP A 133 -8.25 12.73 -0.36
N THR A 134 -7.64 12.78 -1.54
CA THR A 134 -8.26 13.34 -2.75
C THR A 134 -9.41 12.46 -3.25
N GLN A 135 -9.27 11.13 -3.17
CA GLN A 135 -10.37 10.21 -3.50
C GLN A 135 -11.56 10.35 -2.54
N ASN A 136 -11.32 10.56 -1.23
CA ASN A 136 -12.39 10.80 -0.25
C ASN A 136 -13.14 12.12 -0.53
N ARG A 137 -12.46 13.17 -0.98
CA ARG A 137 -13.11 14.44 -1.36
C ARG A 137 -13.94 14.34 -2.63
N ASN A 138 -13.47 13.59 -3.63
CA ASN A 138 -14.19 13.42 -4.89
C ASN A 138 -15.45 12.55 -4.76
N LEU A 139 -15.49 11.62 -3.79
CA LEU A 139 -16.70 10.86 -3.48
C LEU A 139 -17.77 11.68 -2.74
N GLY A 140 -17.41 12.83 -2.15
CA GLY A 140 -18.35 13.76 -1.53
C GLY A 140 -19.23 14.55 -2.51
N TYR A 141 -18.90 14.54 -3.80
CA TYR A 141 -19.68 15.21 -4.86
C TYR A 141 -20.71 14.31 -5.54
N ILE A 142 -20.82 13.04 -5.12
CA ILE A 142 -21.91 12.14 -5.52
C ILE A 142 -22.89 12.08 -4.33
N HIS A 143 -23.71 13.13 -4.19
CA HIS A 143 -24.88 13.13 -3.32
C HIS A 143 -26.08 13.64 -4.10
#